data_AF-A0A2G6C956-F1
#
_entry.id   AF-A0A2G6C956-F1
#
_cell.length_a   1.000
_cell.length_b   1.000
_cell.length_c   1.000
_cell.angle_alpha   90.00
_cell.angle_beta   90.00
_cell.angle_gamma   90.00
#
_symmetry.space_group_name_H-M   'P 1'
#
loop_
_entity.id
_entity.type
_entity.pdbx_description
1 polymer ?
#
loop_
_entity_poly.entity_id
_entity_poly.type
_entity_poly.pdbx_seq_one_letter_code
_entity_poly.pdbx_strand_id
1 'polypeptide(L)'
;MSGLPPEFQQRVADILACSPYLQEQLERTPEWLKALANTSSYSEGELVNKIADEISTIDDETTLMQRVRQIRHRETVRIAWRDLGGMAELTEVMRDVSDLADALVGSVLDWWHERLCQKFGTPHSREGMPQRLLVLGMGKLGGRELNFSSDIDLIFAFPEAGVTDGRKQLDNQTFFTRLGQKLINTLGQITADGFAYRVDMRLRPFGE
;
A
#
# COMPACT_ATOMS: atom_id res chain seq x y z
N MET A 1 17.19 -17.35 -17.14
CA MET A 1 16.79 -16.88 -18.50
C MET A 1 16.57 -18.01 -19.49
N SER A 2 17.13 -19.22 -19.28
CA SER A 2 16.84 -20.39 -20.11
C SER A 2 15.35 -20.76 -20.06
N GLY A 3 14.69 -20.78 -21.23
CA GLY A 3 13.28 -21.17 -21.38
C GLY A 3 12.31 -20.05 -21.80
N LEU A 4 12.76 -18.80 -21.94
CA LEU A 4 11.95 -17.68 -22.45
C LEU A 4 12.19 -17.44 -23.95
N PRO A 5 11.21 -16.96 -24.74
CA PRO A 5 11.41 -16.62 -26.14
C PRO A 5 12.57 -15.61 -26.34
N PRO A 6 13.41 -15.73 -27.38
CA PRO A 6 14.56 -14.83 -27.59
C PRO A 6 14.20 -13.34 -27.62
N GLU A 7 13.08 -12.98 -28.24
CA GLU A 7 12.57 -11.60 -28.27
C GLU A 7 12.25 -11.06 -26.87
N PHE A 8 11.73 -11.91 -26.00
CA PHE A 8 11.48 -11.56 -24.61
C PHE A 8 12.78 -11.39 -23.83
N GLN A 9 13.78 -12.23 -24.08
CA GLN A 9 15.10 -12.11 -23.44
C GLN A 9 15.79 -10.79 -23.80
N GLN A 10 15.73 -10.36 -25.07
CA GLN A 10 16.28 -9.08 -25.49
C GLN A 10 15.55 -7.90 -24.82
N ARG A 11 14.21 -7.93 -24.81
CA ARG A 11 13.42 -6.90 -24.11
C ARG A 11 13.75 -6.81 -22.63
N VAL A 12 13.96 -7.96 -21.96
CA VAL A 12 14.41 -7.98 -20.56
C VAL A 12 15.75 -7.26 -20.44
N ALA A 13 16.74 -7.59 -21.27
CA ALA A 13 18.05 -6.94 -21.19
C ALA A 13 17.97 -5.42 -21.38
N ASP A 14 17.17 -4.96 -22.35
CA ASP A 14 17.00 -3.55 -22.65
C ASP A 14 16.34 -2.79 -21.48
N ILE A 15 15.26 -3.33 -20.92
CA ILE A 15 14.54 -2.70 -19.80
C ILE A 15 15.40 -2.67 -18.53
N LEU A 16 16.13 -3.76 -18.23
CA LEU A 16 16.99 -3.81 -17.05
C LEU A 16 18.15 -2.82 -17.14
N ALA A 17 18.69 -2.59 -18.34
CA ALA A 17 19.72 -1.58 -18.56
C ALA A 17 19.24 -0.15 -18.27
N CYS A 18 17.93 0.11 -18.36
CA CYS A 18 17.33 1.42 -18.08
C CYS A 18 16.96 1.64 -16.61
N SER A 19 16.93 0.59 -15.77
CA SER A 19 16.45 0.70 -14.39
C SER A 19 17.23 -0.19 -13.42
N PRO A 20 18.21 0.39 -12.69
CA PRO A 20 18.92 -0.32 -11.63
C PRO A 20 17.99 -0.90 -10.56
N TYR A 21 16.88 -0.22 -10.29
CA TYR A 21 15.86 -0.70 -9.37
C TYR A 21 15.22 -2.02 -9.85
N LEU A 22 14.82 -2.09 -11.13
CA LEU A 22 14.25 -3.33 -11.68
C LEU A 22 15.27 -4.46 -11.66
N GLN A 23 16.53 -4.16 -11.99
CA GLN A 23 17.61 -5.14 -11.93
C GLN A 23 17.75 -5.71 -10.52
N GLU A 24 17.89 -4.86 -9.50
CA GLU A 24 18.06 -5.31 -8.12
C GLU A 24 16.86 -6.15 -7.64
N GLN A 25 15.63 -5.73 -7.95
CA GLN A 25 14.44 -6.46 -7.53
C GLN A 25 14.31 -7.82 -8.22
N LEU A 26 14.62 -7.90 -9.52
CA LEU A 26 14.52 -9.16 -10.28
C LEU A 26 15.70 -10.10 -10.02
N GLU A 27 16.85 -9.59 -9.58
CA GLU A 27 17.94 -10.42 -9.05
C GLU A 27 17.55 -11.04 -7.70
N ARG A 28 16.90 -10.27 -6.81
CA ARG A 28 16.39 -10.75 -5.52
C ARG A 28 15.21 -11.71 -5.68
N THR A 29 14.36 -11.49 -6.67
CA THR A 29 13.09 -12.21 -6.84
C THR A 29 12.86 -12.62 -8.30
N PRO A 30 13.66 -13.58 -8.83
CA PRO A 30 13.64 -13.94 -10.24
C PRO A 30 12.32 -14.53 -10.74
N GLU A 31 11.48 -15.05 -9.83
CA GLU A 31 10.17 -15.62 -10.15
C GLU A 31 9.19 -14.57 -10.72
N TRP A 32 9.35 -13.29 -10.37
CA TRP A 32 8.50 -12.22 -10.90
C TRP A 32 8.65 -12.06 -12.41
N LEU A 33 9.81 -12.41 -12.97
CA LEU A 33 10.08 -12.27 -14.40
C LEU A 33 9.06 -13.03 -15.27
N LYS A 34 8.59 -14.20 -14.80
CA LYS A 34 7.57 -14.98 -15.52
C LYS A 34 6.21 -14.29 -15.51
N ALA A 35 5.87 -13.60 -14.43
CA ALA A 35 4.62 -12.84 -14.35
C ALA A 35 4.64 -11.62 -15.28
N LEU A 36 5.80 -11.00 -15.48
CA LEU A 36 5.97 -9.85 -16.39
C LEU A 36 5.73 -10.21 -17.87
N ALA A 37 5.95 -11.46 -18.25
CA ALA A 37 5.67 -11.92 -19.62
C ALA A 37 4.18 -11.84 -20.00
N ASN A 38 3.29 -11.91 -19.01
CA ASN A 38 1.84 -11.92 -19.19
C ASN A 38 1.16 -10.74 -18.49
N THR A 39 1.89 -9.64 -18.24
CA THR A 39 1.30 -8.49 -17.56
C THR A 39 0.35 -7.72 -18.48
N SER A 40 -0.78 -7.30 -17.94
CA SER A 40 -1.78 -6.45 -18.59
C SER A 40 -2.08 -5.22 -17.73
N SER A 41 -2.77 -4.24 -18.32
CA SER A 41 -3.39 -3.15 -17.57
C SER A 41 -4.42 -3.71 -16.59
N TYR A 42 -4.50 -3.15 -15.39
CA TYR A 42 -5.59 -3.44 -14.47
C TYR A 42 -6.85 -2.66 -14.85
N SER A 43 -8.00 -3.31 -14.69
CA SER A 43 -9.30 -2.64 -14.68
C SER A 43 -9.49 -1.85 -13.39
N GLU A 44 -10.44 -0.92 -13.39
CA GLU A 44 -10.70 -0.05 -12.24
C GLU A 44 -11.02 -0.88 -10.98
N GLY A 45 -10.27 -0.63 -9.91
CA GLY A 45 -10.42 -1.33 -8.63
C GLY A 45 -9.80 -2.74 -8.58
N GLU A 46 -9.35 -3.32 -9.69
CA GLU A 46 -8.81 -4.68 -9.73
C GLU A 46 -7.56 -4.84 -8.86
N LEU A 47 -6.61 -3.90 -8.97
CA LEU A 47 -5.40 -3.88 -8.14
C LEU A 47 -5.73 -3.74 -6.65
N VAL A 48 -6.67 -2.85 -6.34
CA VAL A 48 -7.11 -2.58 -4.96
C VAL A 48 -7.70 -3.85 -4.34
N ASN A 49 -8.63 -4.50 -5.02
CA ASN A 49 -9.27 -5.72 -4.54
C ASN A 49 -8.27 -6.86 -4.39
N LYS A 50 -7.37 -7.05 -5.36
CA LYS A 50 -6.35 -8.10 -5.32
C LYS A 50 -5.43 -7.95 -4.10
N ILE A 51 -5.02 -6.73 -3.78
CA ILE A 51 -4.16 -6.45 -2.62
C ILE A 51 -4.94 -6.61 -1.31
N ALA A 52 -6.19 -6.18 -1.27
CA ALA A 52 -7.06 -6.36 -0.11
C ALA A 52 -7.25 -7.84 0.22
N ASP A 53 -7.55 -8.66 -0.78
CA ASP A 53 -7.67 -10.11 -0.64
C ASP A 53 -6.36 -10.72 -0.11
N GLU A 54 -5.22 -10.35 -0.69
CA GLU A 54 -3.91 -10.85 -0.28
C GLU A 54 -3.59 -10.51 1.18
N ILE A 55 -3.85 -9.26 1.60
CA ILE A 55 -3.57 -8.80 2.98
C ILE A 55 -4.55 -9.38 3.99
N SER A 56 -5.82 -9.56 3.63
CA SER A 56 -6.84 -10.10 4.54
C SER A 56 -6.53 -11.52 5.03
N THR A 57 -5.73 -12.29 4.28
CA THR A 57 -5.34 -13.66 4.65
C THR A 57 -4.17 -13.73 5.65
N ILE A 58 -3.58 -12.59 6.00
CA ILE A 58 -2.42 -12.54 6.88
C ILE A 58 -2.88 -12.52 8.34
N ASP A 59 -2.31 -13.38 9.17
CA ASP A 59 -2.71 -13.51 10.57
C ASP A 59 -1.88 -12.66 11.54
N ASP A 60 -0.59 -12.45 11.28
CA ASP A 60 0.35 -11.83 12.21
C ASP A 60 1.05 -10.56 11.68
N GLU A 61 1.50 -9.72 12.60
CA GLU A 61 2.14 -8.43 12.31
C GLU A 61 3.47 -8.60 11.55
N THR A 62 4.25 -9.64 11.84
CA THR A 62 5.55 -9.84 11.19
C THR A 62 5.36 -10.16 9.71
N THR A 63 4.44 -11.07 9.40
CA THR A 63 4.08 -11.41 8.03
C THR A 63 3.46 -10.19 7.33
N LEU A 64 2.61 -9.41 7.98
CA LEU A 64 2.05 -8.18 7.39
C LEU A 64 3.16 -7.23 6.95
N MET A 65 4.13 -6.98 7.82
CA MET A 65 5.27 -6.10 7.53
C MET A 65 6.03 -6.56 6.28
N GLN A 66 6.31 -7.85 6.17
CA GLN A 66 7.00 -8.42 5.01
C GLN A 66 6.15 -8.33 3.74
N ARG A 67 4.88 -8.75 3.80
CA ARG A 67 3.98 -8.82 2.64
C ARG A 67 3.66 -7.46 2.07
N VAL A 68 3.44 -6.44 2.88
CA VAL A 68 3.20 -5.06 2.41
C VAL A 68 4.37 -4.56 1.55
N ARG A 69 5.62 -4.83 1.97
CA ARG A 69 6.82 -4.46 1.20
C ARG A 69 6.93 -5.30 -0.07
N GLN A 70 6.71 -6.61 0.03
CA GLN A 70 6.75 -7.51 -1.12
C GLN A 70 5.73 -7.11 -2.19
N ILE A 71 4.49 -6.81 -1.80
CA ILE A 71 3.43 -6.34 -2.70
C ILE A 71 3.85 -5.02 -3.34
N ARG A 72 4.30 -4.03 -2.54
CA ARG A 72 4.77 -2.75 -3.05
C ARG A 72 5.86 -2.95 -4.11
N HIS A 73 6.86 -3.78 -3.83
CA HIS A 73 7.97 -4.02 -4.76
C HIS A 73 7.51 -4.75 -6.02
N ARG A 74 6.70 -5.80 -5.88
CA ARG A 74 6.14 -6.60 -6.98
C ARG A 74 5.34 -5.74 -7.95
N GLU A 75 4.42 -4.94 -7.43
CA GLU A 75 3.56 -4.10 -8.27
C GLU A 75 4.33 -2.91 -8.84
N THR A 76 5.29 -2.33 -8.10
CA THR A 76 6.21 -1.31 -8.66
C THR A 76 7.01 -1.87 -9.84
N VAL A 77 7.53 -3.10 -9.72
CA VAL A 77 8.24 -3.80 -10.80
C VAL A 77 7.34 -3.99 -12.01
N ARG A 78 6.09 -4.43 -11.79
CA ARG A 78 5.08 -4.56 -12.87
C ARG A 78 4.83 -3.24 -13.59
N ILE A 79 4.59 -2.16 -12.83
CA ILE A 79 4.28 -0.84 -13.39
C ILE A 79 5.48 -0.30 -14.18
N ALA A 80 6.68 -0.32 -13.59
CA ALA A 80 7.90 0.15 -14.27
C ALA A 80 8.25 -0.69 -15.51
N TRP A 81 7.99 -2.00 -15.48
CA TRP A 81 8.13 -2.85 -16.66
C TRP A 81 7.19 -2.46 -17.79
N ARG A 82 5.93 -2.15 -17.48
CA ARG A 82 4.95 -1.69 -18.48
C ARG A 82 5.30 -0.30 -19.03
N ASP A 83 5.77 0.61 -18.18
CA ASP A 83 6.24 1.95 -18.55
C ASP A 83 7.44 1.88 -19.51
N LEU A 84 8.55 1.29 -19.05
CA LEU A 84 9.79 1.18 -19.82
C LEU A 84 9.66 0.30 -21.07
N GLY A 85 8.73 -0.66 -21.05
CA GLY A 85 8.40 -1.51 -22.19
C GLY A 85 7.48 -0.86 -23.22
N GLY A 86 7.01 0.38 -23.00
CA GLY A 86 6.07 1.09 -23.87
C GLY A 86 4.69 0.44 -23.93
N MET A 87 4.27 -0.26 -22.88
CA MET A 87 3.00 -0.99 -22.78
C MET A 87 1.90 -0.23 -22.05
N ALA A 88 2.24 0.88 -21.40
CA ALA A 88 1.34 1.72 -20.63
C ALA A 88 1.67 3.20 -20.91
N GLU A 89 0.63 4.02 -21.06
CA GLU A 89 0.76 5.47 -21.15
C GLU A 89 1.04 6.07 -19.77
N LEU A 90 1.64 7.26 -19.73
CA LEU A 90 1.97 7.95 -18.47
C LEU A 90 0.77 8.09 -17.52
N THR A 91 -0.43 8.32 -18.07
CA THR A 91 -1.67 8.41 -17.28
C THR A 91 -2.05 7.09 -16.62
N GLU A 92 -1.82 5.95 -17.28
CA GLU A 92 -2.02 4.63 -16.68
C GLU A 92 -0.98 4.38 -15.59
N VAL A 93 0.28 4.73 -15.83
CA VAL A 93 1.36 4.59 -14.85
C VAL A 93 1.06 5.37 -13.58
N MET A 94 0.70 6.65 -13.69
CA MET A 94 0.38 7.49 -12.52
C MET A 94 -0.83 6.97 -11.75
N ARG A 95 -1.86 6.50 -12.47
CA ARG A 95 -3.04 5.88 -11.85
C ARG A 95 -2.65 4.60 -11.12
N ASP A 96 -1.92 3.69 -11.74
CA ASP A 96 -1.54 2.41 -11.14
C ASP A 96 -0.61 2.59 -9.92
N VAL A 97 0.27 3.60 -9.92
CA VAL A 97 1.09 3.96 -8.73
C VAL A 97 0.20 4.50 -7.61
N SER A 98 -0.81 5.31 -7.95
CA SER A 98 -1.77 5.85 -6.98
C SER A 98 -2.66 4.76 -6.39
N ASP A 99 -3.21 3.90 -7.24
CA ASP A 99 -4.06 2.78 -6.83
C ASP A 99 -3.28 1.77 -5.96
N LEU A 100 -1.98 1.57 -6.21
CA LEU A 100 -1.12 0.77 -5.34
C LEU A 100 -1.00 1.37 -3.93
N ALA A 101 -0.83 2.69 -3.83
CA ALA A 101 -0.74 3.38 -2.55
C ALA A 101 -2.07 3.29 -1.79
N ASP A 102 -3.19 3.60 -2.45
CA ASP A 102 -4.53 3.50 -1.87
C ASP A 102 -4.84 2.08 -1.40
N ALA A 103 -4.52 1.07 -2.21
CA ALA A 103 -4.73 -0.33 -1.88
C ALA A 103 -3.97 -0.75 -0.62
N LEU A 104 -2.70 -0.37 -0.51
CA LEU A 104 -1.87 -0.70 0.65
C LEU A 104 -2.32 0.06 1.90
N VAL A 105 -2.66 1.35 1.77
CA VAL A 105 -3.18 2.15 2.90
C VAL A 105 -4.48 1.57 3.42
N GLY A 106 -5.46 1.33 2.55
CA GLY A 106 -6.77 0.80 2.93
C GLY A 106 -6.68 -0.59 3.54
N SER A 107 -5.95 -1.50 2.91
CA SER A 107 -5.84 -2.89 3.37
C SER A 107 -5.12 -3.00 4.72
N VAL A 108 -4.06 -2.22 4.93
CA VAL A 108 -3.34 -2.19 6.22
C VAL A 108 -4.19 -1.55 7.31
N LEU A 109 -4.96 -0.50 6.98
CA LEU A 109 -5.88 0.14 7.91
C LEU A 109 -6.94 -0.85 8.40
N ASP A 110 -7.59 -1.57 7.49
CA ASP A 110 -8.63 -2.55 7.83
C ASP A 110 -8.06 -3.71 8.65
N TRP A 111 -6.88 -4.23 8.26
CA TRP A 111 -6.19 -5.29 8.97
C TRP A 111 -5.90 -4.92 10.44
N TRP A 112 -5.44 -3.69 10.69
CA TRP A 112 -5.18 -3.19 12.03
C TRP A 112 -6.44 -2.86 12.80
N HIS A 113 -7.46 -2.31 12.13
CA HIS A 113 -8.72 -1.96 12.74
C HIS A 113 -9.38 -3.21 13.34
N GLU A 114 -9.46 -4.29 12.57
CA GLU A 114 -10.04 -5.55 13.04
C GLU A 114 -9.35 -6.07 14.31
N ARG A 115 -8.02 -6.08 14.33
CA ARG A 115 -7.23 -6.59 15.47
C ARG A 115 -7.32 -5.70 16.70
N LEU A 116 -7.38 -4.39 16.52
CA LEU A 116 -7.63 -3.48 17.63
C LEU A 116 -9.05 -3.65 18.17
N CYS A 117 -10.04 -3.90 17.31
CA CYS A 117 -11.40 -4.23 17.74
C CYS A 117 -11.46 -5.55 18.52
N GLN A 118 -10.74 -6.59 18.08
CA GLN A 118 -10.64 -7.86 18.84
C GLN A 118 -10.07 -7.65 20.26
N LYS A 119 -9.15 -6.68 20.42
CA LYS A 119 -8.49 -6.40 21.70
C LYS A 119 -9.25 -5.43 22.60
N PHE A 120 -9.85 -4.39 22.03
CA PHE A 120 -10.42 -3.25 22.77
C PHE A 120 -11.92 -3.06 22.56
N GLY A 121 -12.54 -3.84 21.68
CA GLY A 121 -13.90 -3.63 21.21
C GLY A 121 -13.99 -2.64 20.05
N THR A 122 -15.16 -2.57 19.43
CA THR A 122 -15.47 -1.66 18.32
C THR A 122 -15.70 -0.25 18.86
N PRO A 123 -15.06 0.79 18.31
CA PRO A 123 -15.33 2.18 18.67
C PRO A 123 -16.73 2.59 18.23
N HIS A 124 -17.51 3.19 19.12
CA HIS A 124 -18.85 3.71 18.85
C HIS A 124 -18.94 5.19 19.20
N SER A 125 -19.88 5.91 18.58
CA SER A 125 -20.27 7.26 19.02
C SER A 125 -21.05 7.17 20.34
N ARG A 126 -21.40 8.33 20.90
CA ARG A 126 -22.28 8.41 22.08
C ARG A 126 -23.67 7.81 21.84
N GLU A 127 -24.11 7.77 20.59
CA GLU A 127 -25.40 7.22 20.17
C GLU A 127 -25.32 5.72 19.86
N GLY A 128 -24.15 5.10 20.04
CA GLY A 128 -23.96 3.67 19.78
C GLY A 128 -23.75 3.33 18.31
N MET A 129 -23.40 4.30 17.47
CA MET A 129 -23.10 4.07 16.05
C MET A 129 -21.61 3.73 15.85
N PRO A 130 -21.25 2.64 15.15
CA PRO A 130 -19.85 2.28 14.91
C PRO A 130 -19.09 3.41 14.21
N GLN A 131 -17.86 3.66 14.65
CA GLN A 131 -16.98 4.70 14.10
C GLN A 131 -15.82 4.06 13.35
N ARG A 132 -15.31 4.76 12.32
CA ARG A 132 -14.11 4.34 11.58
C ARG A 132 -13.13 5.50 11.43
N LEU A 133 -11.86 5.15 11.27
CA LEU A 133 -10.83 6.10 10.88
C LEU A 133 -10.97 6.36 9.38
N LEU A 134 -11.06 7.62 9.02
CA LEU A 134 -11.00 8.11 7.65
C LEU A 134 -9.55 8.52 7.37
N VAL A 135 -9.05 8.12 6.21
CA VAL A 135 -7.73 8.50 5.70
C VAL A 135 -7.94 9.31 4.43
N LEU A 136 -7.48 10.55 4.44
CA LEU A 136 -7.55 11.46 3.31
C LEU A 136 -6.17 11.54 2.66
N GLY A 137 -6.07 11.07 1.41
CA GLY A 137 -4.89 11.28 0.58
C GLY A 137 -4.85 12.72 0.08
N MET A 138 -3.75 13.42 0.33
CA MET A 138 -3.53 14.80 -0.08
C MET A 138 -2.51 14.87 -1.22
N GLY A 139 -2.31 16.06 -1.78
CA GLY A 139 -1.32 16.30 -2.81
C GLY A 139 -1.50 15.38 -4.03
N LYS A 140 -0.40 14.76 -4.47
CA LYS A 140 -0.39 13.87 -5.63
C LYS A 140 -1.22 12.60 -5.43
N LEU A 141 -1.28 12.09 -4.20
CA LEU A 141 -2.13 10.93 -3.89
C LEU A 141 -3.61 11.32 -4.05
N GLY A 142 -4.02 12.46 -3.46
CA GLY A 142 -5.39 12.97 -3.62
C GLY A 142 -5.78 13.32 -5.06
N GLY A 143 -4.80 13.70 -5.88
CA GLY A 143 -4.97 13.94 -7.32
C GLY A 143 -4.86 12.69 -8.21
N ARG A 144 -4.58 11.51 -7.63
CA ARG A 144 -4.30 10.26 -8.36
C ARG A 144 -3.18 10.39 -9.41
N GLU A 145 -2.14 11.14 -9.06
CA GLU A 145 -1.00 11.48 -9.92
C GLU A 145 0.36 11.17 -9.26
N LEU A 146 0.42 10.13 -8.42
CA LEU A 146 1.69 9.72 -7.83
C LEU A 146 2.73 9.32 -8.88
N ASN A 147 4.00 9.57 -8.54
CA ASN A 147 5.14 9.02 -9.25
C ASN A 147 5.88 7.99 -8.37
N PHE A 148 6.78 7.20 -8.96
CA PHE A 148 7.44 6.06 -8.29
C PHE A 148 8.16 6.38 -6.97
N SER A 149 8.60 7.62 -6.77
CA SER A 149 9.37 8.05 -5.60
C SER A 149 8.60 9.03 -4.71
N SER A 150 7.29 9.17 -4.91
CA SER A 150 6.48 10.10 -4.12
C SER A 150 6.30 9.59 -2.70
N ASP A 151 6.38 10.52 -1.75
CA ASP A 151 5.85 10.32 -0.41
C ASP A 151 4.31 10.33 -0.48
N ILE A 152 3.64 9.77 0.53
CA ILE A 152 2.19 9.83 0.65
C ILE A 152 1.78 10.79 1.75
N ASP A 153 1.08 11.86 1.37
CA ASP A 153 0.55 12.86 2.29
C ASP A 153 -0.82 12.42 2.81
N LEU A 154 -0.94 12.17 4.12
CA LEU A 154 -2.16 11.65 4.72
C LEU A 154 -2.69 12.56 5.84
N ILE A 155 -4.02 12.68 5.91
CA ILE A 155 -4.73 13.27 7.06
C ILE A 155 -5.68 12.21 7.62
N PHE A 156 -5.67 12.04 8.94
CA PHE A 156 -6.57 11.12 9.64
C PHE A 156 -7.69 11.91 10.34
N ALA A 157 -8.91 11.42 10.19
CA ALA A 157 -10.09 11.97 10.85
C ALA A 157 -11.03 10.85 11.29
N PHE A 158 -11.85 11.11 12.30
CA PHE A 158 -12.96 10.23 12.63
C PHE A 158 -14.18 11.10 13.00
N PRO A 159 -15.42 10.65 12.76
CA PRO A 159 -16.58 11.53 12.80
C PRO A 159 -16.89 12.06 14.20
N GLU A 160 -16.91 11.16 15.21
CA GLU A 160 -17.41 11.49 16.53
C GLU A 160 -16.61 10.89 17.68
N ALA A 161 -16.59 11.62 18.80
CA ALA A 161 -16.10 11.13 20.06
C ALA A 161 -17.02 10.04 20.65
N GLY A 162 -16.43 9.16 21.43
CA GLY A 162 -17.12 8.04 22.06
C GLY A 162 -16.12 7.06 22.65
N VAL A 163 -16.53 5.81 22.81
CA VAL A 163 -15.70 4.77 23.43
C VAL A 163 -15.84 3.44 22.70
N THR A 164 -14.84 2.57 22.88
CA THR A 164 -14.94 1.17 22.48
C THR A 164 -15.85 0.36 23.41
N ASP A 165 -16.46 -0.69 22.88
CA ASP A 165 -17.40 -1.56 23.60
C ASP A 165 -16.76 -2.79 24.28
N GLY A 166 -15.43 -2.86 24.31
CA GLY A 166 -14.70 -3.99 24.90
C GLY A 166 -14.57 -3.90 26.43
N ARG A 167 -14.07 -4.98 27.04
CA ARG A 167 -13.88 -5.09 28.50
C ARG A 167 -13.09 -3.94 29.11
N LYS A 168 -12.08 -3.46 28.38
CA LYS A 168 -11.32 -2.25 28.71
C LYS A 168 -11.65 -1.19 27.66
N GLN A 169 -12.57 -0.30 28.02
CA GLN A 169 -12.96 0.80 27.15
C GLN A 169 -11.78 1.74 26.90
N LEU A 170 -11.64 2.16 25.65
CA LEU A 170 -10.79 3.26 25.24
C LEU A 170 -11.68 4.36 24.69
N ASP A 171 -11.32 5.61 24.92
CA ASP A 171 -11.91 6.69 24.14
C ASP A 171 -11.50 6.57 22.66
N ASN A 172 -12.38 7.02 21.76
CA ASN A 172 -12.17 6.90 20.31
C ASN A 172 -10.86 7.60 19.88
N GLN A 173 -10.49 8.73 20.49
CA GLN A 173 -9.25 9.42 20.18
C GLN A 173 -8.03 8.53 20.45
N THR A 174 -7.98 7.87 21.62
CA THR A 174 -6.92 6.92 21.97
C THR A 174 -6.91 5.71 21.03
N PHE A 175 -8.07 5.14 20.71
CA PHE A 175 -8.17 4.00 19.79
C PHE A 175 -7.64 4.36 18.40
N PHE A 176 -8.14 5.45 17.81
CA PHE A 176 -7.77 5.86 16.46
C PHE A 176 -6.35 6.42 16.36
N THR A 177 -5.82 7.04 17.43
CA THR A 177 -4.40 7.42 17.49
C THR A 177 -3.50 6.18 17.40
N ARG A 178 -3.85 5.10 18.11
CA ARG A 178 -3.12 3.83 18.03
C ARG A 178 -3.23 3.19 16.65
N LEU A 179 -4.43 3.20 16.06
CA LEU A 179 -4.65 2.69 14.71
C LEU A 179 -3.79 3.45 13.68
N GLY A 180 -3.80 4.78 13.72
CA GLY A 180 -3.00 5.63 12.85
C GLY A 180 -1.49 5.39 13.01
N GLN A 181 -1.01 5.27 14.25
CA GLN A 181 0.41 4.94 14.52
C GLN A 181 0.80 3.57 13.97
N LYS A 182 -0.07 2.56 14.11
CA LYS A 182 0.16 1.23 13.54
C LYS A 182 0.22 1.28 12.01
N LEU A 183 -0.71 1.98 11.36
CA LEU A 183 -0.70 2.20 9.91
C LEU A 183 0.60 2.86 9.43
N ILE A 184 0.98 4.00 10.03
CA ILE A 184 2.21 4.73 9.68
C ILE A 184 3.44 3.84 9.84
N ASN A 185 3.53 3.11 10.96
CA ASN A 185 4.67 2.23 11.21
C ASN A 185 4.73 1.09 10.18
N THR A 186 3.59 0.47 9.86
CA THR A 186 3.57 -0.64 8.89
C THR A 186 4.06 -0.21 7.51
N LEU A 187 3.64 0.97 7.06
CA LEU A 187 4.02 1.51 5.75
C LEU A 187 5.47 2.06 5.74
N GLY A 188 5.87 2.78 6.79
CA GLY A 188 7.08 3.61 6.78
C GLY A 188 8.32 3.05 7.49
N GLN A 189 8.18 2.08 8.39
CA GLN A 189 9.34 1.54 9.10
C GLN A 189 10.33 0.89 8.12
N ILE A 190 11.63 1.08 8.32
CA ILE A 190 12.65 0.40 7.50
C ILE A 190 12.93 -0.98 8.09
N THR A 191 12.79 -2.02 7.27
CA THR A 191 13.14 -3.41 7.59
C THR A 191 14.23 -3.92 6.65
N ALA A 192 14.60 -5.20 6.73
CA ALA A 192 15.49 -5.84 5.77
C ALA A 192 14.94 -5.79 4.33
N ASP A 193 13.61 -5.74 4.19
CA ASP A 193 12.90 -5.62 2.92
C ASP A 193 12.63 -4.15 2.53
N GLY A 194 13.28 -3.18 3.20
CA GLY A 194 13.07 -1.76 2.98
C GLY A 194 11.79 -1.22 3.63
N PHE A 195 11.09 -0.34 2.93
CA PHE A 195 9.84 0.29 3.37
C PHE A 195 8.84 0.33 2.20
N ALA A 196 7.54 0.47 2.51
CA ALA A 196 6.51 0.57 1.49
C ALA A 196 6.37 2.01 1.00
N TYR A 197 6.05 2.94 1.91
CA TYR A 197 5.94 4.36 1.63
C TYR A 197 6.48 5.19 2.79
N ARG A 198 7.08 6.33 2.47
CA ARG A 198 7.26 7.39 3.44
C ARG A 198 5.93 8.09 3.61
N VAL A 199 5.47 8.20 4.85
CA VAL A 199 4.18 8.83 5.18
C VAL A 199 4.44 10.22 5.72
N ASP A 200 3.88 11.22 5.05
CA ASP A 200 3.90 12.61 5.48
C ASP A 200 2.56 12.98 6.13
N MET A 201 2.62 13.48 7.36
CA MET A 201 1.46 13.89 8.15
C MET A 201 1.40 15.40 8.39
N ARG A 202 2.27 16.20 7.76
CA ARG A 202 2.43 17.64 8.04
C ARG A 202 1.21 18.48 7.66
N LEU A 203 0.41 18.04 6.68
CA LEU A 203 -0.77 18.76 6.21
C LEU A 203 -1.98 18.68 7.17
N ARG A 204 -1.88 17.95 8.28
CA ARG A 204 -2.96 17.88 9.28
C ARG A 204 -3.19 19.24 9.96
N PRO A 205 -4.41 19.56 10.41
CA PRO A 205 -4.67 20.76 11.20
C PRO A 205 -3.73 20.84 12.42
N PHE A 206 -3.11 22.00 12.63
CA PHE A 206 -2.07 22.22 13.65
C PHE A 206 -0.83 21.32 13.50
N GLY A 207 -0.51 20.89 12.27
CA GLY A 207 0.76 20.24 11.94
C GLY A 207 1.96 21.12 12.30
N GLU A 208 3.09 20.48 12.63
CA GLU A 208 4.39 21.17 12.68
C GLU A 208 4.90 21.46 11.26
#